data_AF-A0A9D7NZN3-F1
#
_entry.id   AF-A0A9D7NZN3-F1
#
_cell.length_a   1.000
_cell.length_b   1.000
_cell.length_c   1.000
_cell.angle_alpha   90.00
_cell.angle_beta   90.00
_cell.angle_gamma   90.00
#
_symmetry.space_group_name_H-M   'P 1'
#
loop_
_entity.id
_entity.type
_entity.pdbx_description
1 polymer ?
#
loop_
_entity_poly.entity_id
_entity_poly.type
_entity_poly.pdbx_seq_one_letter_code
_entity_poly.pdbx_strand_id
1 'polypeptide(L)'
;MKAVHALVSNYRLVPPNEGSAYSKRHGHLPGVPSAERMVEQGLDVVKTDALLLEKIEELTLHTISQEERIKALETRLLQLLERPGL
;
A
#
# COMPACT_ATOMS: atom_id res chain seq x y z
N MET A 1 2.84 -0.43 -23.03
CA MET A 1 2.55 -0.39 -21.58
C MET A 1 2.05 1.00 -21.19
N LYS A 2 0.76 1.29 -21.39
CA LYS A 2 0.13 2.60 -21.06
C LYS A 2 -0.93 2.51 -19.95
N ALA A 3 -1.12 1.33 -19.35
CA ALA A 3 -2.19 1.08 -18.39
C ALA A 3 -1.85 1.54 -16.96
N VAL A 4 -0.57 1.53 -16.56
CA VAL A 4 -0.18 1.88 -15.18
C VAL A 4 -0.30 3.39 -14.91
N HIS A 5 -0.23 4.24 -15.94
CA HIS A 5 -0.23 5.69 -15.77
C HIS A 5 -1.64 6.31 -15.61
N ALA A 6 -2.71 5.55 -15.89
CA ALA A 6 -4.08 6.10 -15.94
C ALA A 6 -4.84 6.05 -14.60
N LEU A 7 -4.33 5.34 -13.59
CA LEU A 7 -5.06 5.08 -12.34
C LEU A 7 -4.81 6.13 -11.23
N VAL A 8 -3.85 7.04 -11.44
CA VAL A 8 -3.37 7.98 -10.42
C VAL A 8 -3.83 9.42 -10.68
N SER A 9 -5.04 9.62 -11.22
CA SER A 9 -5.48 11.01 -11.43
C SER A 9 -6.08 11.66 -10.17
N ASN A 10 -6.62 10.91 -9.18
CA ASN A 10 -7.23 11.52 -7.97
C ASN A 10 -7.25 10.67 -6.68
N TYR A 11 -6.68 9.46 -6.63
CA TYR A 11 -6.72 8.64 -5.41
C TYR A 11 -5.60 9.03 -4.43
N ARG A 12 -5.97 9.42 -3.21
CA ARG A 12 -5.02 9.72 -2.13
C ARG A 12 -4.52 8.40 -1.53
N LEU A 13 -3.30 8.03 -1.86
CA LEU A 13 -2.60 6.90 -1.24
C LEU A 13 -2.55 7.07 0.28
N VAL A 14 -3.03 6.08 1.04
CA VAL A 14 -3.01 6.15 2.50
C VAL A 14 -1.60 5.82 2.98
N PRO A 15 -0.97 6.68 3.80
CA PRO A 15 0.32 6.36 4.40
C PRO A 15 0.24 5.07 5.24
N PRO A 16 1.23 4.14 5.17
CA PRO A 16 1.16 2.86 5.88
C PRO A 16 0.96 2.97 7.40
N ASN A 17 1.47 4.04 8.02
CA ASN A 17 1.28 4.34 9.43
C ASN A 17 -0.18 4.72 9.76
N GLU A 18 -0.81 5.55 8.92
CA GLU A 18 -2.21 5.93 9.06
C GLU A 18 -3.12 4.71 8.86
N GLY A 19 -2.85 3.91 7.83
CA GLY A 19 -3.55 2.65 7.59
C GLY A 19 -3.43 1.69 8.76
N SER A 20 -2.22 1.49 9.30
CA SER A 20 -2.00 0.63 10.47
C SER A 20 -2.75 1.10 11.70
N ALA A 21 -2.73 2.42 11.98
CA ALA A 21 -3.44 2.99 13.12
C ALA A 21 -4.96 2.83 12.99
N TYR A 22 -5.49 3.00 11.78
CA TYR A 22 -6.91 2.76 11.51
C TYR A 22 -7.27 1.28 11.70
N SER A 23 -6.52 0.36 11.07
CA SER A 23 -6.78 -1.09 11.19
C SER A 23 -6.73 -1.59 12.63
N LYS A 24 -5.80 -1.07 13.45
CA LYS A 24 -5.75 -1.41 14.88
C LYS A 24 -6.99 -0.95 15.64
N ARG A 25 -7.58 0.19 15.27
CA ARG A 25 -8.77 0.74 15.93
C ARG A 25 -10.08 0.13 15.44
N HIS A 26 -10.16 -0.22 14.16
CA HIS A 26 -11.42 -0.60 13.50
C HIS A 26 -11.48 -2.07 13.05
N GLY A 27 -10.36 -2.80 13.07
CA GLY A 27 -10.29 -4.21 12.66
C GLY A 27 -10.29 -4.44 11.15
N HIS A 28 -10.33 -3.39 10.34
CA HIS A 28 -10.30 -3.44 8.88
C HIS A 28 -9.58 -2.22 8.31
N LEU A 29 -9.19 -2.27 7.03
CA LEU A 29 -8.52 -1.17 6.35
C LEU A 29 -9.47 0.02 6.08
N PRO A 30 -8.94 1.26 6.00
CA PRO A 30 -9.71 2.39 5.50
C PRO A 30 -10.31 2.10 4.11
N GLY A 31 -11.59 2.46 3.93
CA GLY A 31 -12.29 2.25 2.67
C GLY A 31 -12.73 0.80 2.40
N VAL A 32 -12.35 -0.15 3.24
CA VAL A 32 -12.81 -1.56 3.17
C VAL A 32 -13.88 -1.77 4.24
N PRO A 33 -15.08 -2.28 3.92
CA PRO A 33 -16.08 -2.64 4.93
C PRO A 33 -15.55 -3.72 5.89
N SER A 34 -16.05 -3.75 7.12
CA SER A 34 -15.74 -4.86 8.02
C SER A 34 -16.35 -6.17 7.50
N ALA A 35 -15.77 -7.30 7.90
CA ALA A 35 -16.29 -8.61 7.50
C ALA A 35 -17.76 -8.80 7.95
N GLU A 36 -18.11 -8.35 9.15
CA GLU A 36 -19.48 -8.40 9.67
C GLU A 36 -20.44 -7.61 8.77
N ARG A 37 -20.03 -6.40 8.37
CA ARG A 37 -20.84 -5.55 7.48
C ARG A 37 -21.02 -6.17 6.09
N MET A 38 -19.99 -6.84 5.57
CA MET A 38 -20.07 -7.55 4.28
C MET A 38 -21.03 -8.73 4.34
N VAL A 39 -21.09 -9.44 5.48
CA VAL A 39 -22.05 -10.53 5.71
C VAL A 39 -23.47 -10.00 5.82
N GLU A 40 -23.69 -8.93 6.61
CA GLU A 40 -25.01 -8.33 6.81
C GLU A 40 -25.62 -7.73 5.53
N GLN A 41 -24.80 -7.05 4.72
CA GLN A 41 -25.26 -6.32 3.53
C GLN A 41 -25.26 -7.18 2.26
N GLY A 42 -24.70 -8.39 2.34
CA GLY A 42 -24.42 -9.24 1.21
C GLY A 42 -23.22 -8.74 0.39
N LEU A 43 -22.66 -9.64 -0.42
CA LEU A 43 -21.48 -9.36 -1.22
C LEU A 43 -21.87 -9.00 -2.67
N ASP A 44 -21.63 -7.76 -3.05
CA ASP A 44 -21.64 -7.35 -4.46
C ASP A 44 -20.27 -7.68 -5.05
N VAL A 45 -20.21 -8.75 -5.85
CA VAL A 45 -18.95 -9.28 -6.41
C VAL A 45 -18.25 -8.23 -7.26
N VAL A 46 -18.98 -7.47 -8.09
CA VAL A 46 -18.39 -6.45 -8.97
C VAL A 46 -17.78 -5.32 -8.16
N LYS A 47 -18.48 -4.83 -7.12
CA LYS A 47 -17.93 -3.79 -6.23
C LYS A 47 -16.74 -4.29 -5.42
N THR A 48 -16.79 -5.54 -4.97
CA THR A 48 -15.70 -6.14 -4.18
C THR A 48 -14.46 -6.32 -5.04
N ASP A 49 -14.61 -6.80 -6.28
CA ASP A 49 -13.49 -6.97 -7.21
C ASP A 49 -12.85 -5.63 -7.59
N ALA A 50 -13.65 -4.58 -7.79
CA ALA A 50 -13.13 -3.23 -8.02
C ALA A 50 -12.35 -2.70 -6.81
N LEU A 51 -12.86 -2.92 -5.59
CA LEU A 51 -12.18 -2.56 -4.34
C LEU A 51 -10.87 -3.36 -4.17
N LEU A 52 -10.86 -4.64 -4.52
CA LEU A 52 -9.65 -5.47 -4.48
C LEU A 52 -8.59 -4.96 -5.46
N LEU A 53 -8.98 -4.58 -6.69
CA LEU A 53 -8.06 -4.00 -7.66
C LEU A 53 -7.44 -2.70 -7.14
N GLU A 54 -8.25 -1.81 -6.56
CA GLU A 54 -7.76 -0.58 -5.90
C GLU A 54 -6.71 -0.91 -4.83
N LYS A 55 -6.95 -1.92 -3.98
CA LYS A 55 -6.00 -2.31 -2.93
C LYS A 55 -4.73 -2.98 -3.48
N ILE A 56 -4.83 -3.71 -4.59
CA ILE A 56 -3.67 -4.27 -5.29
C ILE A 56 -2.79 -3.15 -5.86
N GLU A 57 -3.38 -2.10 -6.42
CA GLU A 57 -2.64 -0.95 -6.93
C GLU A 57 -1.95 -0.17 -5.80
N GLU A 58 -2.66 0.10 -4.70
CA GLU A 58 -2.11 0.72 -3.49
C GLU A 58 -0.94 -0.11 -2.92
N LEU A 59 -1.09 -1.43 -2.82
CA LEU A 59 -0.01 -2.33 -2.39
C LEU A 59 1.18 -2.32 -3.35
N THR A 60 0.94 -2.26 -4.66
CA THR A 60 2.00 -2.20 -5.67
C THR A 60 2.81 -0.91 -5.54
N LEU A 61 2.15 0.24 -5.34
CA LEU A 61 2.82 1.52 -5.11
C LEU A 61 3.65 1.52 -3.83
N HIS A 62 3.12 0.95 -2.74
CA HIS A 62 3.89 0.77 -1.51
C HIS A 62 5.10 -0.13 -1.71
N THR A 63 4.97 -1.20 -2.49
CA THR A 63 6.08 -2.12 -2.79
C THR A 63 7.20 -1.41 -3.57
N ILE A 64 6.85 -0.61 -4.57
CA ILE A 64 7.81 0.21 -5.33
C ILE A 64 8.53 1.19 -4.40
N SER A 65 7.78 1.90 -3.55
CA SER A 65 8.37 2.86 -2.58
C SER A 65 9.29 2.16 -1.57
N GLN A 66 8.95 0.95 -1.13
CA GLN A 66 9.79 0.15 -0.24
C GLN A 66 11.08 -0.28 -0.93
N GLU A 67 11.02 -0.76 -2.18
CA GLU A 67 12.18 -1.15 -2.99
C GLU A 67 13.16 0.02 -3.19
N GLU A 68 12.65 1.21 -3.50
CA GLU A 68 13.47 2.42 -3.62
C GLU A 68 14.20 2.75 -2.30
N ARG A 69 13.48 2.64 -1.18
CA ARG A 69 14.07 2.88 0.15
C ARG A 69 15.12 1.82 0.51
N ILE A 70 14.90 0.55 0.16
CA ILE A 70 15.86 -0.53 0.37
C ILE A 70 17.15 -0.24 -0.40
N LYS A 71 17.06 0.07 -1.69
CA LYS A 71 18.23 0.42 -2.51
C LYS A 71 19.01 1.61 -1.96
N ALA A 72 18.31 2.64 -1.47
CA ALA A 72 18.95 3.80 -0.85
C ALA A 72 19.71 3.40 0.44
N LEU A 73 19.12 2.53 1.26
CA LEU A 73 19.74 2.02 2.48
C LEU A 73 20.95 1.11 2.17
N GLU A 74 20.84 0.22 1.19
CA GLU A 74 21.95 -0.64 0.74
C GLU A 74 23.12 0.18 0.21
N THR A 75 22.84 1.20 -0.62
CA THR A 75 23.86 2.14 -1.11
C THR A 75 24.55 2.85 0.06
N ARG A 76 23.79 3.31 1.05
CA ARG A 76 24.34 3.98 2.23
C ARG A 76 25.19 3.04 3.08
N LEU A 77 24.78 1.78 3.21
CA LEU A 77 25.54 0.76 3.93
C LEU A 77 26.90 0.51 3.26
N LEU A 78 26.92 0.33 1.94
CA LEU A 78 28.18 0.16 1.18
C LEU A 78 29.13 1.35 1.38
N GLN A 79 28.61 2.58 1.28
CA GLN A 79 29.41 3.80 1.53
C GLN A 79 30.01 3.84 2.94
N LEU A 80 29.31 3.31 3.96
CA LEU A 80 29.83 3.28 5.33
C LEU A 80 30.91 2.22 5.50
N LEU A 81 30.79 1.08 4.81
CA LEU A 81 31.79 0.00 4.84
C LEU A 81 33.08 0.37 4.08
N GLU A 82 32.97 1.20 3.05
CA GLU A 82 34.12 1.65 2.24
C GLU A 82 34.88 2.83 2.85
N ARG A 83 34.44 3.41 3.98
CA ARG A 83 35.14 4.53 4.62
C ARG A 83 36.42 4.04 5.31
N PRO A 84 37.62 4.42 4.82
CA PRO A 84 38.86 4.06 5.50
C PRO A 84 38.96 4.83 6.82
N GLY A 85 39.17 4.13 7.94
CA GLY A 85 39.37 4.73 9.26
C GLY A 85 38.34 4.37 10.34
N LEU A 86 37.45 3.41 10.07
CA LEU A 86 36.89 2.51 11.08
C LEU A 86 37.61 1.16 11.01
#